data_AF-A0A7C9DT03-F1
#
_entry.id   AF-A0A7C9DT03-F1
#
_cell.length_a   1.000
_cell.length_b   1.000
_cell.length_c   1.000
_cell.angle_alpha   90.00
_cell.angle_beta   90.00
_cell.angle_gamma   90.00
#
_symmetry.space_group_name_H-M   'P 1'
#
loop_
_entity.id
_entity.type
_entity.pdbx_description
1 polymer ?
#
loop_
_entity_poly.entity_id
_entity_poly.type
_entity_poly.pdbx_seq_one_letter_code
_entity_poly.pdbx_strand_id
1 'polypeptide(L)'
;DRAAADSKGISKRALKNWVVNVFRERRALALSLNDTKTAVNKLHHLVNVIVGIAIVIIWLLILGVPVNHFLVFLGSQVVVLAFMFGNTCKTTFEAIIFLFVVHPFDVGDRCEIEGVQMIVEEMNILTTVFLRYDN
;
A
#
# COMPACT_ATOMS: atom_id res chain seq x y z
N ASP A 1 -42.25 22.48 -19.19
CA ASP A 1 -42.05 21.93 -20.54
C ASP A 1 -40.72 22.31 -21.16
N ARG A 2 -39.79 21.34 -21.22
CA ARG A 2 -38.92 21.04 -22.38
C ARG A 2 -37.90 20.01 -21.93
N ALA A 3 -38.39 18.78 -21.73
CA ALA A 3 -37.58 17.58 -21.86
C ALA A 3 -37.19 17.46 -23.34
N ALA A 4 -35.98 17.90 -23.68
CA ALA A 4 -35.40 17.64 -25.00
C ALA A 4 -34.90 16.18 -24.99
N ALA A 5 -35.80 15.30 -25.44
CA ALA A 5 -35.49 13.91 -25.74
C ALA A 5 -34.62 13.83 -27.00
N ASP A 6 -33.30 13.94 -26.84
CA ASP A 6 -32.33 13.59 -27.90
C ASP A 6 -31.91 12.11 -27.74
N SER A 7 -32.82 11.23 -28.12
CA SER A 7 -32.51 9.85 -28.48
C SER A 7 -32.27 9.81 -29.99
N LYS A 8 -31.00 9.82 -30.43
CA LYS A 8 -30.64 9.45 -31.81
C LYS A 8 -29.16 9.08 -31.95
N GLY A 9 -28.87 7.84 -31.55
CA GLY A 9 -27.72 7.06 -32.00
C GLY A 9 -26.39 7.38 -31.31
N ILE A 10 -25.83 6.39 -30.61
CA ILE A 10 -24.44 6.43 -30.17
C ILE A 10 -23.58 6.61 -31.43
N SER A 11 -22.94 7.78 -31.57
CA SER A 11 -22.04 8.04 -32.70
C SER A 11 -20.97 6.96 -32.76
N LYS A 12 -20.69 6.43 -33.96
CA LYS A 12 -19.62 5.43 -34.17
C LYS A 12 -18.29 5.86 -33.56
N ARG A 13 -18.04 7.17 -33.47
CA ARG A 13 -16.86 7.75 -32.81
C ARG A 13 -16.90 7.57 -31.29
N ALA A 14 -18.04 7.80 -30.64
CA ALA A 14 -18.22 7.60 -29.21
C ALA A 14 -18.06 6.11 -28.83
N LEU A 15 -18.66 5.21 -29.62
CA LEU A 15 -18.49 3.76 -29.43
C LEU A 15 -17.02 3.34 -29.62
N LYS A 16 -16.35 3.83 -30.67
CA LYS A 16 -14.92 3.55 -30.92
C LYS A 16 -14.04 4.06 -29.78
N ASN A 17 -14.29 5.28 -29.30
CA ASN A 17 -13.50 5.86 -28.21
C ASN A 17 -13.72 5.12 -26.89
N TRP A 18 -14.97 4.73 -26.61
CA TRP A 18 -15.30 3.91 -25.45
C TRP A 18 -14.63 2.54 -25.49
N VAL A 19 -14.69 1.83 -26.63
CA VAL A 19 -14.02 0.54 -26.82
C VAL A 19 -12.50 0.67 -26.63
N VAL A 20 -11.88 1.71 -27.20
CA VAL A 20 -10.44 1.97 -27.01
C VAL A 20 -10.11 2.28 -25.55
N ASN A 21 -10.94 3.07 -24.86
CA ASN A 21 -10.73 3.40 -23.45
C ASN A 21 -10.86 2.16 -22.55
N VAL A 22 -11.88 1.33 -22.77
CA VAL A 22 -12.07 0.05 -22.07
C VAL A 22 -10.90 -0.91 -22.32
N PHE A 23 -10.40 -1.01 -23.55
CA PHE A 23 -9.21 -1.82 -23.84
C PHE A 23 -7.96 -1.27 -23.15
N ARG A 24 -7.81 0.06 -23.09
CA ARG A 24 -6.69 0.71 -22.42
C ARG A 24 -6.74 0.50 -20.91
N GLU A 25 -7.90 0.61 -20.29
CA GLU A 25 -8.12 0.29 -18.86
C GLU A 25 -7.84 -1.19 -18.58
N ARG A 26 -8.34 -2.11 -19.41
CA ARG A 26 -8.03 -3.55 -19.28
C ARG A 26 -6.53 -3.82 -19.36
N ARG A 27 -5.83 -3.13 -20.26
CA ARG A 27 -4.37 -3.22 -20.37
C ARG A 27 -3.66 -2.59 -19.17
N ALA A 28 -4.13 -1.46 -18.65
CA ALA A 28 -3.58 -0.83 -17.45
C ALA A 28 -3.75 -1.72 -16.22
N LEU A 29 -4.93 -2.33 -16.04
CA LEU A 29 -5.18 -3.32 -14.99
C LEU A 29 -4.32 -4.58 -15.16
N ALA A 30 -4.14 -5.08 -16.38
CA ALA A 30 -3.25 -6.21 -16.65
C ALA A 30 -1.78 -5.88 -16.35
N LEU A 31 -1.37 -4.63 -16.60
CA LEU A 31 -0.04 -4.12 -16.22
C LEU A 31 0.10 -4.09 -14.70
N SER A 32 -0.88 -3.52 -13.98
CA SER A 32 -0.89 -3.48 -12.51
C SER A 32 -0.88 -4.88 -11.88
N LEU A 33 -1.60 -5.86 -12.45
CA LEU A 33 -1.56 -7.25 -11.99
C LEU A 33 -0.21 -7.92 -12.26
N ASN A 34 0.44 -7.60 -13.37
CA ASN A 34 1.79 -8.09 -13.67
C ASN A 34 2.85 -7.47 -12.73
N ASP A 35 2.68 -6.21 -12.34
CA ASP A 35 3.53 -5.55 -11.34
C ASP A 35 3.35 -6.18 -9.96
N THR A 36 2.11 -6.50 -9.56
CA THR A 36 1.84 -7.29 -8.34
C THR A 36 2.47 -8.67 -8.42
N LYS A 37 2.39 -9.36 -9.57
CA LYS A 37 3.04 -10.68 -9.74
C LYS A 37 4.56 -10.61 -9.62
N THR A 38 5.16 -9.56 -10.17
CA THR A 38 6.62 -9.32 -10.09
C THR A 38 7.03 -8.99 -8.65
N ALA A 39 6.26 -8.15 -7.96
CA ALA A 39 6.46 -7.85 -6.55
C ALA A 39 6.34 -9.09 -5.66
N VAL A 40 5.31 -9.93 -5.91
CA VAL A 40 5.12 -11.21 -5.22
C VAL A 40 6.27 -12.17 -5.48
N ASN A 41 6.78 -12.25 -6.72
CA ASN A 41 7.95 -13.07 -7.02
C ASN A 41 9.22 -12.57 -6.31
N LYS A 42 9.39 -11.24 -6.21
CA LYS A 42 10.48 -10.62 -5.44
C LYS A 42 10.37 -10.96 -3.95
N LEU A 43 9.15 -10.88 -3.39
CA LEU A 43 8.88 -11.24 -2.00
C LEU A 43 9.14 -12.73 -1.74
N HIS A 44 8.70 -13.61 -2.63
CA HIS A 44 9.01 -15.04 -2.54
C HIS A 44 10.52 -15.29 -2.56
N HIS A 45 11.26 -14.58 -3.40
CA HIS A 45 12.72 -14.69 -3.41
C HIS A 45 13.35 -14.22 -2.09
N LEU A 46 12.86 -13.12 -1.49
CA LEU A 46 13.32 -12.65 -0.18
C LEU A 46 13.02 -13.66 0.93
N VAL A 47 11.79 -14.19 0.97
CA VAL A 47 11.38 -15.23 1.93
C VAL A 47 12.24 -16.48 1.76
N ASN A 48 12.52 -16.90 0.53
CA ASN A 48 13.35 -18.08 0.28
C ASN A 48 14.80 -17.89 0.77
N VAL A 49 15.36 -16.68 0.65
CA VAL A 49 16.67 -16.35 1.23
C VAL A 49 16.64 -16.46 2.76
N ILE A 50 15.60 -15.94 3.42
CA ILE A 50 15.44 -16.03 4.88
C ILE A 50 15.32 -17.49 5.32
N VAL A 51 14.51 -18.30 4.62
CA VAL A 51 14.38 -19.74 4.88
C VAL A 51 15.72 -20.46 4.67
N GLY A 52 16.48 -20.10 3.64
CA GLY A 52 17.83 -20.61 3.43
C GLY A 52 18.77 -20.32 4.60
N ILE A 53 18.76 -19.10 5.14
CA ILE A 53 19.53 -18.72 6.33
C ILE A 53 19.09 -19.56 7.54
N ALA A 54 17.78 -19.76 7.74
CA ALA A 54 17.26 -20.58 8.83
C ALA A 54 17.72 -22.05 8.73
N ILE A 55 17.72 -22.63 7.52
CA ILE A 55 18.21 -23.99 7.27
C ILE A 55 19.70 -24.09 7.59
N VAL A 56 20.52 -23.11 7.20
CA VAL A 56 21.95 -23.07 7.53
C VAL A 56 22.18 -23.02 9.05
N ILE A 57 21.37 -22.25 9.78
CA ILE A 57 21.42 -22.19 11.26
C ILE A 57 21.12 -23.57 11.87
N ILE A 58 20.03 -24.22 11.43
CA ILE A 58 19.63 -25.54 11.91
C ILE A 58 20.72 -26.58 11.60
N TRP A 59 21.33 -26.51 10.43
CA TRP A 59 22.43 -27.39 10.05
C TRP A 59 23.67 -27.18 10.94
N LEU A 60 24.04 -25.93 11.23
CA LEU A 60 25.13 -25.60 12.16
C LEU A 60 24.87 -26.09 13.60
N LEU A 61 23.61 -26.01 14.06
CA LEU A 61 23.18 -26.52 15.36
C LEU A 61 23.38 -28.05 15.45
N ILE A 62 23.01 -28.79 14.41
CA ILE A 62 23.18 -30.26 14.34
C ILE A 62 24.66 -30.65 14.34
N LEU A 63 25.52 -29.84 13.70
CA LEU A 63 26.98 -30.04 13.67
C LEU A 63 27.69 -29.75 15.00
N GLY A 64 26.98 -29.27 16.03
CA GLY A 64 27.55 -29.02 17.36
C GLY A 64 28.56 -27.86 17.41
N VAL A 65 28.62 -27.03 16.37
CA VAL A 65 29.43 -25.80 16.34
C VAL A 65 28.81 -24.80 17.33
N PRO A 66 29.61 -24.06 18.14
CA PRO A 66 29.08 -23.05 19.04
C PRO A 66 28.45 -21.89 18.25
N VAL A 67 27.14 -22.02 17.97
CA VAL A 67 26.31 -21.05 17.23
C VAL A 67 26.17 -19.71 17.94
N ASN A 68 26.62 -19.58 19.19
CA ASN A 68 26.50 -18.37 20.00
C ASN A 68 27.06 -17.14 19.28
N HIS A 69 28.22 -17.26 18.62
CA HIS A 69 28.80 -16.14 17.86
C HIS A 69 27.94 -15.76 16.64
N PHE A 70 27.34 -16.74 15.97
CA PHE A 70 26.48 -16.51 14.81
C PHE A 70 25.12 -15.89 15.20
N LEU A 71 24.53 -16.36 16.30
CA LEU A 71 23.30 -15.80 16.87
C LEU A 71 23.50 -14.36 17.37
N VAL A 72 24.62 -14.08 18.05
CA VAL A 72 24.96 -12.71 18.48
C VAL A 72 25.17 -11.81 17.27
N PHE A 73 25.85 -12.31 16.23
CA PHE A 73 26.01 -11.56 14.98
C PHE A 73 24.66 -11.24 14.33
N LEU A 74 23.78 -12.23 14.10
CA LEU A 74 22.46 -11.99 13.53
C LEU A 74 21.59 -11.08 14.41
N GLY A 75 21.61 -11.32 15.72
CA GLY A 75 20.89 -10.50 16.69
C GLY A 75 21.32 -9.04 16.64
N SER A 76 22.62 -8.76 16.51
CA SER A 76 23.12 -7.39 16.35
C SER A 76 22.56 -6.69 15.11
N GLN A 77 22.42 -7.41 13.99
CA GLN A 77 21.86 -6.84 12.76
C GLN A 77 20.36 -6.54 12.91
N VAL A 78 19.62 -7.45 13.56
CA VAL A 78 18.20 -7.23 13.87
C VAL A 78 18.00 -6.01 14.77
N VAL A 79 18.86 -5.81 15.78
CA VAL A 79 18.80 -4.64 16.66
C VAL A 79 19.04 -3.34 15.90
N VAL A 80 20.03 -3.31 14.99
CA VAL A 80 20.29 -2.13 14.14
C VAL A 80 19.08 -1.81 13.26
N LEU A 81 18.50 -2.82 12.61
CA LEU A 81 17.29 -2.65 11.80
C LEU A 81 16.10 -2.16 12.64
N ALA A 82 15.90 -2.73 13.82
CA ALA A 82 14.84 -2.31 14.74
C ALA A 82 15.02 -0.84 15.17
N PHE A 83 16.25 -0.36 15.34
CA PHE A 83 16.51 1.04 15.67
C PHE A 83 16.25 1.98 14.49
N MET A 84 16.65 1.57 13.27
CA MET A 84 16.40 2.34 12.05
C MET A 84 14.91 2.45 11.71
N PHE A 85 14.18 1.33 11.79
CA PHE A 85 12.78 1.26 11.39
C PHE A 85 11.79 1.45 12.54
N GLY A 86 12.25 1.45 13.80
CA GLY A 86 11.39 1.50 14.98
C GLY A 86 10.46 2.72 15.02
N ASN A 87 10.99 3.90 14.68
CA ASN A 87 10.18 5.12 14.61
C ASN A 87 9.11 5.06 13.52
N THR A 88 9.45 4.49 12.37
CA THR A 88 8.50 4.28 11.27
C THR A 88 7.42 3.30 11.69
N CYS A 89 7.79 2.15 12.27
CA CYS A 89 6.83 1.16 12.77
C CYS A 89 5.89 1.76 13.83
N LYS A 90 6.43 2.58 14.74
CA LYS A 90 5.64 3.29 15.74
C LYS A 90 4.61 4.22 15.09
N THR A 91 5.06 5.09 14.19
CA THR A 91 4.20 6.06 13.50
C THR A 91 3.10 5.35 12.68
N THR A 92 3.47 4.28 11.96
CA THR A 92 2.50 3.46 11.21
C THR A 92 1.48 2.81 12.14
N PHE A 93 1.91 2.27 13.28
CA PHE A 93 1.01 1.63 14.23
C PHE A 93 0.05 2.62 14.89
N GLU A 94 0.55 3.81 15.26
CA GLU A 94 -0.28 4.91 15.76
C GLU A 94 -1.31 5.34 14.70
N ALA A 95 -0.92 5.46 13.44
CA ALA A 95 -1.83 5.78 12.33
C ALA A 95 -2.92 4.70 12.13
N ILE A 96 -2.57 3.41 12.24
CA ILE A 96 -3.53 2.29 12.17
C ILE A 96 -4.54 2.36 13.32
N ILE A 97 -4.09 2.60 14.55
CA ILE A 97 -4.98 2.75 15.72
C ILE A 97 -5.91 3.96 15.52
N PHE A 98 -5.37 5.08 15.09
CA PHE A 98 -6.15 6.28 14.83
C PHE A 98 -7.25 6.03 13.78
N LEU A 99 -6.89 5.37 12.67
CA LEU A 99 -7.81 5.08 11.57
C LEU A 99 -8.89 4.04 11.95
N PHE A 100 -8.50 2.91 12.56
CA PHE A 100 -9.38 1.74 12.71
C PHE A 100 -9.94 1.55 14.12
N VAL A 101 -9.34 2.13 15.15
CA VAL A 101 -9.80 1.94 16.53
C VAL A 101 -10.52 3.19 17.00
N VAL A 102 -9.90 4.36 16.86
CA VAL A 102 -10.47 5.62 17.36
C VAL A 102 -11.56 6.16 16.44
N HIS A 103 -11.37 6.09 15.11
CA HIS A 103 -12.26 6.68 14.10
C HIS A 103 -12.70 8.12 14.45
N PRO A 104 -11.77 9.08 14.54
CA PRO A 104 -12.09 10.43 14.98
C PRO A 104 -12.88 11.25 13.94
N PHE A 105 -12.80 10.87 12.67
CA PHE A 105 -13.57 11.42 11.56
C PHE A 105 -13.57 10.43 10.39
N ASP A 106 -14.62 10.51 9.56
CA ASP A 106 -14.83 9.66 8.39
C ASP A 106 -14.74 10.47 7.09
N VAL A 107 -14.67 9.75 5.96
CA VAL A 107 -14.69 10.37 4.62
C VAL A 107 -15.97 11.18 4.43
N GLY A 108 -15.81 12.45 4.05
CA GLY A 108 -16.91 13.41 3.91
C GLY A 108 -17.09 14.37 5.08
N ASP A 109 -16.39 14.15 6.20
CA ASP A 109 -16.42 15.09 7.33
C ASP A 109 -15.75 16.42 7.00
N ARG A 110 -16.27 17.50 7.60
CA ARG A 110 -15.68 18.83 7.53
C ARG A 110 -14.73 19.02 8.70
N CYS A 111 -13.47 19.22 8.38
CA CYS A 111 -12.43 19.46 9.37
C CYS A 111 -11.85 20.87 9.19
N GLU A 112 -11.58 21.53 10.31
CA GLU A 112 -10.83 22.78 10.33
C GLU A 112 -9.38 22.47 10.69
N ILE A 113 -8.47 22.70 9.76
CA ILE A 113 -7.02 22.53 9.99
C ILE A 113 -6.38 23.90 9.83
N GLU A 114 -5.74 24.38 10.90
CA GLU A 114 -5.06 25.69 10.93
C GLU A 114 -5.95 26.86 10.47
N GLY A 115 -7.24 26.83 10.80
CA GLY A 115 -8.20 27.91 10.46
C GLY A 115 -8.80 27.82 9.05
N VAL A 116 -8.45 26.79 8.28
CA VAL A 116 -9.01 26.55 6.93
C VAL A 116 -9.99 25.38 6.98
N GLN A 117 -11.21 25.62 6.50
CA GLN A 117 -12.24 24.59 6.36
C GLN A 117 -11.93 23.69 5.16
N MET A 118 -11.82 22.39 5.41
CA MET A 118 -11.57 21.37 4.40
C MET A 118 -12.49 20.17 4.59
N ILE A 119 -12.66 19.38 3.53
CA ILE A 119 -13.45 18.15 3.56
C ILE A 119 -12.50 16.96 3.40
N VAL A 120 -12.71 15.89 4.17
CA VAL A 120 -11.96 14.64 4.02
C VAL A 120 -12.39 13.96 2.72
N GLU A 121 -11.49 13.86 1.75
CA GLU A 121 -11.75 13.20 0.46
C GLU A 121 -11.36 11.72 0.49
N GLU A 122 -10.16 11.42 0.99
CA GLU A 122 -9.62 10.06 1.00
C GLU A 122 -8.78 9.83 2.26
N MET A 123 -8.94 8.66 2.88
CA MET A 123 -8.14 8.23 4.01
C MET A 123 -7.30 7.01 3.62
N ASN A 124 -5.99 7.21 3.51
CA ASN A 124 -4.99 6.15 3.38
C ASN A 124 -4.43 5.80 4.77
N ILE A 125 -3.77 4.64 4.87
CA ILE A 125 -3.27 4.13 6.16
C ILE A 125 -2.28 5.10 6.83
N LEU A 126 -1.46 5.80 6.04
CA LEU A 126 -0.40 6.70 6.54
C LEU A 126 -0.67 8.18 6.24
N THR A 127 -1.66 8.48 5.40
CA THR A 127 -1.92 9.83 4.89
C THR A 127 -3.41 10.06 4.73
N THR A 128 -3.86 11.30 4.91
CA THR A 128 -5.24 11.70 4.64
C THR A 128 -5.22 12.85 3.64
N VAL A 129 -6.08 12.78 2.63
CA VAL A 129 -6.21 13.79 1.58
C VAL A 129 -7.41 14.67 1.93
N PHE A 130 -7.16 15.97 2.02
CA PHE A 130 -8.15 16.98 2.32
C PHE A 130 -8.39 17.87 1.09
N LEU A 131 -9.67 18.10 0.78
CA LEU A 131 -10.12 18.95 -0.30
C LEU A 131 -10.45 20.34 0.26
N ARG A 132 -9.79 21.35 -0.30
CA ARG A 132 -10.06 22.76 0.01
C ARG A 132 -11.15 23.30 -0.92
N TYR A 133 -12.02 24.15 -0.40
CA TYR A 133 -13.16 24.73 -1.12
C TYR A 133 -12.77 25.62 -2.33
N ASP A 134 -11.50 26.01 -2.43
CA ASP A 134 -11.00 26.96 -3.43
C ASP A 134 -10.44 26.27 -4.70
N ASN A 135 -10.63 24.95 -4.84
CA ASN A 135 -10.12 24.13 -5.94
C ASN A 135 -11.25 23.60 -6.85
#